data_AF-F9U6Q7-F1
#
_entry.id   AF-F9U6Q7-F1
#
_cell.length_a   1.000
_cell.length_b   1.000
_cell.length_c   1.000
_cell.angle_alpha   90.00
_cell.angle_beta   90.00
_cell.angle_gamma   90.00
#
_symmetry.space_group_name_H-M   'P 1'
#
loop_
_entity.id
_entity.type
_entity.pdbx_description
1 polymer ?
#
loop_
_entity_poly.entity_id
_entity_poly.type
_entity_poly.pdbx_seq_one_letter_code
_entity_poly.pdbx_strand_id
1 'polypeptide(L)'
;MTTRLTQTHAIKGSREFELVDDEVQYVIKSPLRMESLSVVLNVLDPEPVITGSTLSFVSRVNREPLVELFLDKPDRETFHQFISTMQRRIIEEDFGRLRVREKGVDVNVDGITESIDMLLKYVDPQEIEGLLAALRELRLNPDNPQCLKRVAEAFNELGFAQGQVLVYAPYINFLFAGSDVESDLADKKK
;
A
#
# COMPACT_ATOMS: atom_id res chain seq x y z
N MET A 1 2.17 1.67 21.78
CA MET A 1 2.58 1.97 20.39
C MET A 1 3.08 3.41 20.38
N THR A 2 4.21 3.66 19.72
CA THR A 2 4.85 4.99 19.74
C THR A 2 4.48 5.71 18.46
N THR A 3 3.58 6.70 18.56
CA THR A 3 3.07 7.47 17.42
C THR A 3 3.79 8.79 17.22
N ARG A 4 4.63 9.19 18.18
CA ARG A 4 5.44 10.40 18.11
C ARG A 4 6.91 10.07 18.30
N LEU A 5 7.77 10.75 17.56
CA LEU A 5 9.22 10.61 17.70
C LEU A 5 9.88 11.98 17.60
N THR A 6 10.63 12.35 18.62
CA THR A 6 11.45 13.57 18.59
C THR A 6 12.92 13.18 18.54
N GLN A 7 13.61 13.66 17.52
CA GLN A 7 15.02 13.41 17.29
C GLN A 7 15.77 14.73 17.34
N THR A 8 16.88 14.77 18.06
CA THR A 8 17.77 15.94 18.10
C THR A 8 19.16 15.54 17.63
N HIS A 9 19.75 16.35 16.76
CA HIS A 9 21.09 16.18 16.26
C HIS A 9 21.87 17.49 16.40
N ALA A 10 23.06 17.44 17.00
CA ALA A 10 23.85 18.62 17.36
C ALA A 10 24.13 19.57 16.18
N ILE A 11 24.24 19.03 14.96
CA ILE A 11 24.58 19.80 13.74
C ILE A 11 23.39 19.91 12.77
N LYS A 12 22.49 18.90 12.75
CA LYS A 12 21.44 18.78 11.72
C LYS A 12 20.09 19.31 12.20
N GLY A 13 20.04 19.86 13.41
CA GLY A 13 18.81 20.36 14.03
C GLY A 13 18.00 19.27 14.71
N SER A 14 16.74 19.57 15.01
CA SER A 14 15.77 18.61 15.52
C SER A 14 14.70 18.28 14.50
N ARG A 15 14.11 17.11 14.65
CA ARG A 15 12.98 16.61 13.86
C ARG A 15 11.93 16.08 14.82
N GLU A 16 10.69 16.47 14.62
CA GLU A 16 9.55 16.01 15.41
C GLU A 16 8.59 15.34 14.45
N PHE A 17 8.29 14.06 14.66
CA PHE A 17 7.39 13.25 13.85
C PHE A 17 6.15 12.90 14.66
N GLU A 18 5.01 12.86 13.99
CA GLU A 18 3.75 12.41 14.54
C GLU A 18 2.95 11.64 13.47
N LEU A 19 2.49 10.44 13.83
CA LEU A 19 1.58 9.64 13.03
C LEU A 19 0.14 10.03 13.39
N VAL A 20 -0.52 10.76 12.50
CA VAL A 20 -1.90 11.23 12.63
C VAL A 20 -2.71 10.59 11.53
N ASP A 21 -3.73 9.81 11.90
CA ASP A 21 -4.58 9.09 10.95
C ASP A 21 -3.74 8.31 9.91
N ASP A 22 -3.93 8.61 8.62
CA ASP A 22 -3.27 8.03 7.45
C ASP A 22 -2.03 8.80 6.98
N GLU A 23 -1.56 9.78 7.77
CA GLU A 23 -0.42 10.63 7.45
C GLU A 23 0.69 10.55 8.52
N VAL A 24 1.92 10.84 8.08
CA VAL A 24 3.00 11.27 8.96
C VAL A 24 3.24 12.76 8.78
N GLN A 25 3.01 13.49 9.85
CA GLN A 25 3.35 14.89 9.96
C GLN A 25 4.69 15.04 10.64
N TYR A 26 5.54 15.92 10.13
CA TYR A 26 6.81 16.19 10.79
C TYR A 26 7.30 17.61 10.58
N VAL A 27 8.05 18.08 11.58
CA VAL A 27 8.68 19.39 11.58
C VAL A 27 10.18 19.22 11.68
N ILE A 28 10.90 19.84 10.76
CA ILE A 28 12.36 19.94 10.80
C ILE A 28 12.71 21.34 11.30
N LYS A 29 13.43 21.40 12.42
CA LYS A 29 13.93 22.63 13.02
C LYS A 29 15.44 22.67 12.91
N SER A 30 15.95 23.57 12.12
CA SER A 30 17.37 23.91 12.03
C SER A 30 17.59 25.33 12.57
N PRO A 31 18.83 25.73 12.91
CA PRO A 31 19.10 27.06 13.46
C PRO A 31 18.61 28.24 12.60
N LEU A 32 18.39 28.03 11.29
CA LEU A 32 18.00 29.08 10.34
C LEU A 32 16.62 28.86 9.69
N ARG A 33 16.01 27.69 9.87
CA ARG A 33 14.82 27.29 9.11
C ARG A 33 13.96 26.30 9.89
N MET A 34 12.66 26.52 9.85
CA MET A 34 11.63 25.61 10.33
C MET A 34 10.73 25.23 9.16
N GLU A 35 10.59 23.94 8.92
CA GLU A 35 9.76 23.39 7.84
C GLU A 35 8.79 22.37 8.43
N SER A 36 7.52 22.47 8.05
CA SER A 36 6.46 21.52 8.39
C SER A 36 6.03 20.79 7.13
N LEU A 37 5.99 19.47 7.21
CA LEU A 37 5.71 18.57 6.10
C LEU A 37 4.63 17.57 6.54
N SER A 38 3.74 17.19 5.63
CA SER A 38 2.82 16.07 5.81
C SER A 38 2.94 15.13 4.63
N VAL A 39 3.01 13.83 4.91
CA VAL A 39 3.15 12.79 3.90
C VAL A 39 2.14 11.68 4.18
N VAL A 40 1.32 11.35 3.19
CA VAL A 40 0.37 10.24 3.27
C VAL A 40 1.13 8.91 3.35
N LEU A 41 0.74 8.02 4.26
CA LEU A 41 1.46 6.76 4.49
C LEU A 41 1.38 5.81 3.28
N ASN A 42 0.29 5.86 2.51
CA ASN A 42 0.07 4.98 1.37
C ASN A 42 1.06 5.21 0.19
N VAL A 43 1.72 6.37 0.13
CA VAL A 43 2.74 6.65 -0.90
C VAL A 43 4.13 6.17 -0.49
N LEU A 44 4.31 5.78 0.77
CA LEU A 44 5.61 5.36 1.31
C LEU A 44 5.83 3.86 1.13
N ASP A 45 7.03 3.48 0.71
CA ASP A 45 7.47 2.08 0.74
C ASP A 45 7.64 1.64 2.21
N PRO A 46 6.99 0.54 2.66
CA PRO A 46 7.12 0.04 4.03
C PRO A 46 8.53 -0.47 4.34
N GLU A 47 9.37 -0.72 3.33
CA GLU A 47 10.77 -1.07 3.51
C GLU A 47 11.64 0.19 3.41
N PRO A 48 12.06 0.78 4.55
CA PRO A 48 12.89 1.97 4.51
C PRO A 48 14.32 1.64 4.09
N VAL A 49 14.94 2.58 3.39
CA VAL A 49 16.33 2.47 2.92
C VAL A 49 17.25 3.12 3.94
N ILE A 50 18.30 2.41 4.35
CA ILE A 50 19.33 2.94 5.24
C ILE A 50 20.46 3.53 4.40
N THR A 51 20.75 4.81 4.59
CA THR A 51 21.88 5.50 3.93
C THR A 51 22.73 6.19 4.99
N GLY A 52 23.87 5.58 5.32
CA GLY A 52 24.80 6.12 6.30
C GLY A 52 24.20 6.19 7.71
N SER A 53 23.93 7.41 8.20
CA SER A 53 23.37 7.67 9.54
C SER A 53 21.87 7.94 9.55
N THR A 54 21.21 7.80 8.40
CA THR A 54 19.80 8.07 8.22
C THR A 54 19.05 6.86 7.69
N LEU A 55 17.79 6.76 8.08
CA LEU A 55 16.81 5.82 7.57
C LEU A 55 15.74 6.62 6.85
N SER A 56 15.47 6.29 5.60
CA SER A 56 14.56 7.05 4.74
C SER A 56 13.42 6.16 4.24
N PHE A 57 12.19 6.58 4.48
CA PHE A 57 11.03 6.03 3.77
C PHE A 57 10.94 6.74 2.43
N VAL A 58 10.96 5.95 1.37
CA VAL A 58 10.95 6.44 0.00
C VAL A 58 9.55 6.38 -0.60
N SER A 59 9.29 7.26 -1.55
CA SER A 59 8.11 7.20 -2.40
C SER A 59 8.07 5.91 -3.20
N ARG A 60 6.91 5.25 -3.25
CA ARG A 60 6.69 4.10 -4.13
C ARG A 60 6.67 4.47 -5.62
N VAL A 61 6.39 5.74 -5.93
CA VAL A 61 6.21 6.21 -7.32
C VAL A 61 7.56 6.49 -7.96
N ASN A 62 8.39 7.31 -7.31
CA ASN A 62 9.64 7.82 -7.88
C ASN A 62 10.89 7.43 -7.08
N ARG A 63 10.75 6.66 -5.99
CA ARG A 63 11.86 6.21 -5.11
C ARG A 63 12.62 7.35 -4.41
N GLU A 64 12.08 8.56 -4.39
CA GLU A 64 12.70 9.69 -3.66
C GLU A 64 12.43 9.58 -2.15
N PRO A 65 13.39 9.99 -1.29
CA PRO A 65 13.19 10.01 0.16
C PRO A 65 12.16 11.07 0.54
N LEU A 66 11.05 10.63 1.13
CA LEU A 66 9.99 11.54 1.60
C LEU A 66 10.10 11.76 3.11
N VAL A 67 10.44 10.73 3.89
CA VAL A 67 10.56 10.86 5.35
C VAL A 67 11.91 10.35 5.77
N GLU A 68 12.73 11.23 6.36
CA GLU A 68 14.10 10.90 6.77
C GLU A 68 14.29 11.00 8.28
N LEU A 69 14.72 9.91 8.89
CA LEU A 69 14.97 9.79 10.33
C LEU A 69 16.45 9.57 10.61
N PHE A 70 16.92 10.03 11.77
CA PHE A 70 18.25 9.69 12.27
C PHE A 70 18.22 8.29 12.90
N LEU A 71 19.19 7.45 12.54
CA LEU A 71 19.26 6.08 13.07
C LEU A 71 19.45 6.07 14.59
N ASP A 72 18.71 5.18 15.26
CA ASP A 72 18.78 4.91 16.70
C ASP A 72 18.65 6.15 17.60
N LYS A 73 17.93 7.18 17.10
CA LYS A 73 17.63 8.41 17.85
C LYS A 73 16.14 8.51 18.21
N PRO A 74 15.80 9.00 19.42
CA PRO A 74 16.71 9.45 20.48
C PRO A 74 17.48 8.31 21.16
N ASP A 75 16.87 7.13 21.18
CA ASP A 75 17.46 5.85 21.56
C ASP A 75 16.96 4.75 20.61
N ARG A 76 17.66 3.61 20.60
CA ARG A 76 17.37 2.49 19.69
C ARG A 76 15.98 1.89 19.90
N GLU A 77 15.51 1.81 21.13
CA GLU A 77 14.22 1.16 21.44
C GLU A 77 13.06 2.03 20.96
N THR A 78 13.03 3.30 21.36
CA THR A 78 12.00 4.26 20.93
C THR A 78 11.99 4.43 19.42
N PHE A 79 13.19 4.51 18.81
CA PHE A 79 13.33 4.58 17.36
C PHE A 79 12.73 3.34 16.69
N HIS A 80 13.15 2.13 17.06
CA HIS A 80 12.63 0.90 16.47
C HIS A 80 11.12 0.75 16.68
N GLN A 81 10.59 1.09 17.85
CA GLN A 81 9.15 1.04 18.11
C GLN A 81 8.37 1.99 17.19
N PHE A 82 8.90 3.20 16.96
CA PHE A 82 8.29 4.14 16.02
C PHE A 82 8.35 3.62 14.58
N ILE A 83 9.51 3.13 14.13
CA ILE A 83 9.68 2.53 12.80
C ILE A 83 8.72 1.36 12.60
N SER A 84 8.65 0.41 13.54
CA SER A 84 7.72 -0.71 13.46
C SER A 84 6.25 -0.28 13.48
N THR A 85 5.92 0.83 14.15
CA THR A 85 4.57 1.40 14.12
C THR A 85 4.26 2.02 12.76
N MET A 86 5.19 2.81 12.21
CA MET A 86 5.08 3.42 10.89
C MET A 86 4.96 2.36 9.79
N GLN A 87 5.84 1.36 9.77
CA GLN A 87 5.79 0.25 8.81
C GLN A 87 4.45 -0.46 8.88
N ARG A 88 3.99 -0.82 10.07
CA ARG A 88 2.69 -1.47 10.25
C ARG A 88 1.56 -0.62 9.70
N ARG A 89 1.51 0.68 10.01
CA ARG A 89 0.46 1.57 9.48
C ARG A 89 0.54 1.73 7.97
N ILE A 90 1.74 1.86 7.39
CA ILE A 90 1.92 1.88 5.93
C ILE A 90 1.37 0.59 5.32
N ILE A 91 1.58 -0.55 5.96
CA ILE A 91 1.08 -1.84 5.49
C ILE A 91 -0.44 -1.95 5.73
N GLU A 92 -0.98 -1.51 6.87
CA GLU A 92 -2.43 -1.51 7.18
C GLU A 92 -3.21 -0.61 6.21
N GLU A 93 -2.72 0.60 5.94
CA GLU A 93 -3.26 1.49 4.91
C GLU A 93 -3.11 0.91 3.50
N ASP A 94 -2.10 0.07 3.29
CA ASP A 94 -1.88 -0.63 2.03
C ASP A 94 -2.69 -1.93 1.90
N PHE A 95 -3.13 -2.56 2.99
CA PHE A 95 -3.99 -3.75 2.99
C PHE A 95 -5.39 -3.44 2.45
N GLY A 96 -5.80 -2.18 2.39
CA GLY A 96 -6.97 -1.73 1.64
C GLY A 96 -6.78 -1.70 0.12
N ARG A 97 -5.55 -1.88 -0.39
CA ARG A 97 -5.23 -1.83 -1.82
C ARG A 97 -4.92 -3.21 -2.39
N LEU A 98 -5.62 -3.56 -3.46
CA LEU A 98 -5.29 -4.75 -4.26
C LEU A 98 -3.99 -4.47 -5.03
N ARG A 99 -3.00 -5.35 -4.89
CA ARG A 99 -1.70 -5.28 -5.60
C ARG A 99 -1.61 -6.40 -6.63
N VAL A 100 -1.05 -6.10 -7.81
CA VAL A 100 -0.63 -7.12 -8.80
C VAL A 100 0.78 -7.60 -8.43
N ARG A 101 0.96 -8.91 -8.21
CA ARG A 101 2.30 -9.51 -8.04
C ARG A 101 2.90 -9.84 -9.42
N GLU A 102 4.24 -9.79 -9.52
CA GLU A 102 5.01 -9.99 -10.78
C GLU A 102 4.87 -11.40 -11.38
N LYS A 103 4.48 -12.41 -10.57
CA LYS A 103 3.98 -13.68 -11.08
C LYS A 103 2.50 -13.51 -11.39
N GLY A 104 2.16 -13.36 -12.67
CA GLY A 104 0.78 -13.28 -13.14
C GLY A 104 -0.07 -14.41 -12.56
N VAL A 105 -1.29 -14.08 -12.15
CA VAL A 105 -2.33 -15.07 -11.81
C VAL A 105 -2.86 -15.65 -13.12
N ASP A 106 -3.14 -16.94 -13.17
CA ASP A 106 -3.81 -17.55 -14.32
C ASP A 106 -5.25 -17.02 -14.37
N VAL A 107 -5.52 -16.17 -15.36
CA VAL A 107 -6.77 -15.41 -15.43
C VAL A 107 -7.87 -16.26 -16.06
N ASN A 108 -8.86 -16.63 -15.27
CA ASN A 108 -10.07 -17.31 -15.73
C ASN A 108 -11.07 -16.28 -16.32
N VAL A 109 -11.20 -16.32 -17.64
CA VAL A 109 -12.09 -15.45 -18.43
C VAL A 109 -13.57 -15.60 -18.03
N ASP A 110 -14.01 -16.81 -17.64
CA ASP A 110 -15.38 -17.05 -17.19
C ASP A 110 -15.61 -16.39 -15.82
N GLY A 111 -14.63 -16.46 -14.92
CA GLY A 111 -14.67 -15.79 -13.61
C GLY A 111 -14.72 -14.26 -13.73
N ILE A 112 -14.02 -13.68 -14.72
CA ILE A 112 -14.14 -12.25 -15.04
C ILE A 112 -15.52 -11.92 -15.60
N THR A 113 -16.04 -12.77 -16.50
CA THR A 113 -17.34 -12.53 -17.13
C THR A 113 -18.47 -12.55 -16.10
N GLU A 114 -18.47 -13.54 -15.21
CA GLU A 114 -19.41 -13.63 -14.09
C GLU A 114 -19.29 -12.43 -13.15
N SER A 115 -18.07 -11.98 -12.85
CA SER A 115 -17.83 -10.77 -12.05
C SER A 115 -18.44 -9.53 -12.69
N ILE A 116 -18.23 -9.33 -14.00
CA ILE A 116 -18.81 -8.19 -14.73
C ILE A 116 -20.34 -8.24 -14.68
N ASP A 117 -20.94 -9.41 -14.91
CA ASP A 117 -22.40 -9.58 -14.93
C ASP A 117 -23.02 -9.32 -13.54
N MET A 118 -22.38 -9.82 -12.48
CA MET A 118 -22.82 -9.58 -11.11
C MET A 118 -22.71 -8.11 -10.71
N LEU A 119 -21.62 -7.44 -11.10
CA LEU A 119 -21.44 -6.01 -10.83
C LEU A 119 -22.48 -5.16 -11.57
N LEU A 120 -22.72 -5.42 -12.84
CA LEU A 120 -23.75 -4.71 -13.62
C LEU A 120 -25.17 -4.90 -13.07
N LYS A 121 -25.41 -6.00 -12.35
CA LYS A 121 -26.72 -6.33 -11.79
C LYS A 121 -26.97 -5.67 -10.44
N TYR A 122 -25.94 -5.47 -9.63
CA TYR A 122 -26.09 -5.09 -8.21
C TYR A 122 -25.35 -3.83 -7.80
N VAL A 123 -24.51 -3.27 -8.67
CA VAL A 123 -23.76 -2.03 -8.42
C VAL A 123 -24.10 -1.02 -9.52
N ASP A 124 -24.21 0.26 -9.17
CA ASP A 124 -24.46 1.31 -10.16
C ASP A 124 -23.29 1.35 -11.17
N PRO A 125 -23.54 1.11 -12.47
CA PRO A 125 -22.49 1.10 -13.48
C PRO A 125 -21.72 2.42 -13.60
N GLN A 126 -22.31 3.55 -13.18
CA GLN A 126 -21.63 4.84 -13.18
C GLN A 126 -20.56 4.95 -12.09
N GLU A 127 -20.77 4.29 -10.95
CA GLU A 127 -19.82 4.31 -9.83
C GLU A 127 -18.59 3.44 -10.09
N ILE A 128 -18.73 2.42 -10.95
CA ILE A 128 -17.68 1.43 -11.22
C ILE A 128 -17.25 1.40 -12.69
N GLU A 129 -17.53 2.45 -13.46
CA GLU A 129 -17.26 2.48 -14.90
C GLU A 129 -15.80 2.16 -15.23
N GLY A 130 -14.86 2.78 -14.50
CA GLY A 130 -13.42 2.54 -14.67
C GLY A 130 -13.02 1.10 -14.40
N LEU A 131 -13.61 0.47 -13.37
CA LEU A 131 -13.37 -0.93 -13.05
C LEU A 131 -13.95 -1.86 -14.12
N LEU A 132 -15.17 -1.59 -14.60
CA LEU A 132 -15.80 -2.38 -15.67
C LEU A 132 -15.00 -2.31 -16.97
N ALA A 133 -14.46 -1.15 -17.31
CA ALA A 133 -13.58 -0.99 -18.47
C ALA A 133 -12.30 -1.84 -18.33
N ALA A 134 -11.64 -1.77 -17.16
CA ALA A 134 -10.44 -2.54 -16.89
C ALA A 134 -10.70 -4.07 -16.91
N LEU A 135 -11.81 -4.54 -16.31
CA LEU A 135 -12.18 -5.96 -16.32
C LEU A 135 -12.48 -6.46 -17.74
N ARG A 136 -13.15 -5.67 -18.57
CA ARG A 136 -13.39 -6.01 -19.98
C ARG A 136 -12.10 -6.10 -20.77
N GLU A 137 -11.14 -5.22 -20.50
CA GLU A 137 -9.82 -5.27 -21.14
C GLU A 137 -9.03 -6.51 -20.70
N LEU A 138 -9.04 -6.83 -19.41
CA LEU A 138 -8.41 -8.04 -18.88
C LEU A 138 -9.06 -9.31 -19.46
N ARG A 139 -10.38 -9.33 -19.66
CA ARG A 139 -11.08 -10.44 -20.31
C ARG A 139 -10.59 -10.68 -21.74
N LEU A 140 -10.25 -9.63 -22.48
CA LEU A 140 -9.75 -9.71 -23.86
C LEU A 140 -8.27 -10.09 -23.91
N ASN A 141 -7.49 -9.73 -22.89
CA ASN A 141 -6.05 -9.95 -22.81
C ASN A 141 -5.67 -10.54 -21.44
N PRO A 142 -6.10 -11.78 -21.12
CA PRO A 142 -5.93 -12.37 -19.80
C PRO A 142 -4.46 -12.53 -19.39
N ASP A 143 -3.57 -12.78 -20.35
CA ASP A 143 -2.13 -12.96 -20.11
C ASP A 143 -1.35 -11.64 -20.01
N ASN A 144 -2.01 -10.49 -20.16
CA ASN A 144 -1.34 -9.20 -20.15
C ASN A 144 -1.24 -8.65 -18.72
N PRO A 145 -0.04 -8.60 -18.11
CA PRO A 145 0.13 -8.12 -16.74
C PRO A 145 -0.23 -6.64 -16.58
N GLN A 146 -0.21 -5.84 -17.66
CA GLN A 146 -0.68 -4.45 -17.62
C GLN A 146 -2.19 -4.36 -17.44
N CYS A 147 -2.96 -5.32 -17.95
CA CYS A 147 -4.40 -5.36 -17.76
C CYS A 147 -4.75 -5.66 -16.29
N LEU A 148 -4.03 -6.58 -15.65
CA LEU A 148 -4.17 -6.80 -14.20
C LEU A 148 -3.87 -5.53 -13.41
N LYS A 149 -2.82 -4.79 -13.80
CA LYS A 149 -2.42 -3.55 -13.13
C LYS A 149 -3.52 -2.50 -13.21
N ARG A 150 -4.14 -2.36 -14.38
CA ARG A 150 -5.28 -1.44 -14.59
C ARG A 150 -6.50 -1.83 -13.78
N VAL A 151 -6.79 -3.13 -13.62
CA VAL A 151 -7.88 -3.58 -12.75
C VAL A 151 -7.60 -3.21 -11.29
N ALA A 152 -6.37 -3.39 -10.81
CA ALA A 152 -5.97 -2.96 -9.46
C ALA A 152 -6.07 -1.45 -9.27
N GLU A 153 -5.54 -0.66 -10.21
CA GLU A 153 -5.62 0.81 -10.19
C GLU A 153 -7.08 1.28 -10.17
N ALA A 154 -7.91 0.77 -11.08
CA ALA A 154 -9.33 1.13 -11.15
C ALA A 154 -10.12 0.70 -9.91
N PHE A 155 -9.82 -0.46 -9.33
CA PHE A 155 -10.43 -0.87 -8.05
C PHE A 155 -10.02 0.04 -6.90
N ASN A 156 -8.74 0.43 -6.84
CA ASN A 156 -8.20 1.28 -5.79
C ASN A 156 -8.79 2.71 -5.83
N GLU A 157 -9.24 3.17 -6.99
CA GLU A 157 -9.92 4.46 -7.18
C GLU A 157 -11.38 4.47 -6.69
N LEU A 158 -11.99 3.30 -6.44
CA LEU A 158 -13.40 3.20 -6.02
C LEU A 158 -13.66 3.65 -4.57
N GLY A 159 -12.62 3.77 -3.73
CA GLY A 159 -12.76 4.15 -2.31
C GLY A 159 -13.78 3.27 -1.57
N PHE A 160 -14.82 3.87 -0.99
CA PHE A 160 -15.84 3.12 -0.22
C PHE A 160 -16.65 2.11 -1.05
N ALA A 161 -16.73 2.25 -2.38
CA ALA A 161 -17.46 1.32 -3.24
C ALA A 161 -16.74 -0.04 -3.40
N GLN A 162 -15.47 -0.14 -3.00
CA GLN A 162 -14.70 -1.39 -3.00
C GLN A 162 -15.39 -2.52 -2.22
N GLY A 163 -16.00 -2.21 -1.07
CA GLY A 163 -16.70 -3.20 -0.26
C GLY A 163 -17.86 -3.86 -1.01
N GLN A 164 -18.62 -3.07 -1.78
CA GLN A 164 -19.73 -3.59 -2.58
C GLN A 164 -19.24 -4.46 -3.74
N VAL A 165 -18.14 -4.04 -4.38
CA VAL A 165 -17.51 -4.81 -5.47
C VAL A 165 -17.05 -6.19 -4.96
N LEU A 166 -16.40 -6.26 -3.81
CA LEU A 166 -15.90 -7.53 -3.26
C LEU A 166 -17.04 -8.49 -2.83
N VAL A 167 -18.22 -7.96 -2.49
CA VAL A 167 -19.40 -8.78 -2.17
C VAL A 167 -19.94 -9.48 -3.40
N TYR A 168 -20.02 -8.80 -4.55
CA TYR A 168 -20.65 -9.33 -5.76
C TYR A 168 -19.66 -9.97 -6.74
N ALA A 169 -18.40 -9.59 -6.69
CA ALA A 169 -17.34 -10.10 -7.57
C ALA A 169 -16.15 -10.63 -6.73
N PRO A 170 -16.33 -11.73 -5.98
CA PRO A 170 -15.27 -12.30 -5.14
C PRO A 170 -14.06 -12.79 -5.95
N TYR A 171 -14.24 -13.07 -7.24
CA TYR A 171 -13.15 -13.42 -8.14
C TYR A 171 -12.14 -12.26 -8.32
N ILE A 172 -12.56 -11.01 -8.16
CA ILE A 172 -11.65 -9.87 -8.12
C ILE A 172 -10.68 -10.02 -6.96
N ASN A 173 -11.14 -10.48 -5.79
CA ASN A 173 -10.23 -10.78 -4.69
C ASN A 173 -9.24 -11.88 -5.06
N PHE A 174 -9.68 -12.95 -5.74
CA PHE A 174 -8.80 -14.04 -6.20
C PHE A 174 -7.69 -13.57 -7.17
N LEU A 175 -7.96 -12.56 -8.01
CA LEU A 175 -6.95 -11.99 -8.92
C LEU A 175 -5.76 -11.34 -8.18
N PHE A 176 -5.90 -11.01 -6.89
CA PHE A 176 -4.87 -10.32 -6.10
C PHE A 176 -4.52 -11.03 -4.79
N ALA A 177 -5.39 -11.90 -4.30
CA ALA A 177 -5.12 -12.89 -3.28
C ALA A 177 -4.26 -13.98 -3.92
N GLY A 178 -2.94 -13.81 -3.87
CA GLY A 178 -2.01 -14.84 -4.27
C GLY A 178 -2.39 -16.19 -3.64
N SER A 179 -2.09 -17.28 -4.34
CA SER A 179 -2.29 -18.64 -3.85
C SER A 179 -1.47 -18.92 -2.59
N ASP A 180 -1.96 -18.52 -1.42
CA ASP A 180 -1.57 -19.09 -0.12
C ASP A 180 -2.51 -20.27 0.23
N VAL A 181 -2.85 -21.07 -0.78
CA VAL A 181 -3.62 -22.31 -0.59
C VAL A 181 -2.97 -23.46 -1.35
N GLU A 182 -1.64 -23.63 -1.28
CA GLU A 182 -1.01 -24.89 -1.70
C GLU A 182 0.39 -25.16 -1.13
N SER A 183 0.64 -24.82 0.14
CA SER A 183 1.85 -25.29 0.86
C SER A 183 1.60 -26.03 2.18
N ASP A 184 0.36 -26.12 2.66
CA ASP A 184 0.03 -26.79 3.94
C ASP A 184 -0.57 -28.20 3.81
N LEU A 185 -0.67 -28.76 2.59
CA LEU A 185 -1.17 -30.13 2.36
C LEU A 185 -0.08 -31.16 2.02
N ALA A 186 1.19 -30.78 1.97
CA ALA A 186 2.29 -31.68 1.61
C ALA A 186 2.98 -32.38 2.82
N ASP A 187 2.67 -32.03 4.07
CA ASP A 187 3.32 -32.62 5.27
C ASP A 187 2.43 -33.58 6.08
N LYS A 188 1.49 -34.27 5.40
CA LYS A 188 0.78 -35.43 5.96
C LYS A 188 0.87 -36.66 5.07
N LYS A 189 2.10 -37.00 4.65
CA LYS A 189 2.46 -38.37 4.30
C LYS A 189 3.89 -38.65 4.73
N LYS A 190 4.05 -39.01 6.01
CA LYS A 190 5.10 -39.91 6.43
C LYS A 190 4.56 -40.88 7.47
#